data_AF-A0A7I8W3K0-F1
#
_entry.id   AF-A0A7I8W3K0-F1
#
_cell.length_a   1.000
_cell.length_b   1.000
_cell.length_c   1.000
_cell.angle_alpha   90.00
_cell.angle_beta   90.00
_cell.angle_gamma   90.00
#
_symmetry.space_group_name_H-M   'P 1'
#
loop_
_entity.id
_entity.type
_entity.pdbx_description
1 polymer ?
#
loop_
_entity_poly.entity_id
_entity_poly.type
_entity_poly.pdbx_seq_one_letter_code
_entity_poly.pdbx_strand_id
1 'polypeptide(L)'
;MPPKKKGGKKKKKKTADGELTVEDKYKKTVEEIEALKDQLVVRREITRKSLNQNEFMRSKVKDVEERLEKTEIDQRMASQDMTRMYKTMHKEMSIQIDELGAELISKQAVLETTQQELEQVKKDKDEMERKKDDEIARLNRALENMDRQYRDILSDAFHSLKVRIDDANSQWKDKEIDMQSENKRMLMDLGLYPLKI
;
A
#
# COMPACT_ATOMS: atom_id res chain seq x y z
N MET A 1 52.21 -4.21 -81.78
CA MET A 1 53.26 -3.61 -82.63
C MET A 1 54.55 -4.41 -82.48
N PRO A 2 55.16 -4.88 -83.57
CA PRO A 2 56.57 -5.24 -83.65
C PRO A 2 57.42 -3.99 -84.00
N PRO A 3 58.73 -3.96 -83.74
CA PRO A 3 59.70 -4.01 -84.86
C PRO A 3 60.99 -4.78 -84.52
N LYS A 4 61.44 -5.73 -85.35
CA LYS A 4 62.31 -5.62 -86.55
C LYS A 4 63.82 -5.32 -86.29
N LYS A 5 64.60 -6.41 -86.43
CA LYS A 5 65.79 -6.64 -87.29
C LYS A 5 66.89 -5.57 -87.40
N LYS A 6 68.13 -6.03 -87.17
CA LYS A 6 69.27 -6.22 -88.12
C LYS A 6 70.49 -6.60 -87.26
N GLY A 7 71.41 -7.52 -87.58
CA GLY A 7 71.78 -8.29 -88.76
C GLY A 7 73.28 -8.59 -88.61
N GLY A 8 73.73 -9.85 -88.77
CA GLY A 8 75.16 -10.19 -88.63
C GLY A 8 75.47 -11.63 -89.05
N LYS A 9 76.38 -11.79 -90.01
CA LYS A 9 76.60 -12.94 -90.89
C LYS A 9 77.53 -14.03 -90.30
N LYS A 10 77.14 -15.30 -90.54
CA LYS A 10 77.94 -16.49 -90.93
C LYS A 10 79.32 -16.73 -90.26
N LYS A 11 79.39 -17.82 -89.48
CA LYS A 11 80.45 -18.83 -89.64
C LYS A 11 79.90 -20.24 -89.41
N LYS A 12 80.09 -21.04 -90.45
CA LYS A 12 79.61 -22.41 -90.66
C LYS A 12 80.41 -23.35 -89.74
N LYS A 13 79.83 -23.80 -88.63
CA LYS A 13 80.29 -25.02 -87.95
C LYS A 13 79.25 -26.10 -88.23
N LYS A 14 79.61 -27.01 -89.14
CA LYS A 14 78.96 -28.30 -89.29
C LYS A 14 78.99 -28.97 -87.92
N THR A 15 77.84 -29.07 -87.27
CA THR A 15 77.55 -30.14 -86.33
C THR A 15 76.11 -30.53 -86.64
N ALA A 16 76.00 -31.71 -87.25
CA ALA A 16 74.81 -32.54 -87.43
C ALA A 16 73.50 -31.84 -87.00
N ASP A 17 72.63 -31.49 -87.94
CA ASP A 17 71.48 -32.36 -88.25
C ASP A 17 71.64 -33.81 -87.77
N GLY A 18 71.79 -33.95 -86.46
CA GLY A 18 71.72 -35.19 -85.76
C GLY A 18 70.25 -35.35 -85.52
N GLU A 19 69.60 -36.08 -86.40
CA GLU A 19 68.55 -36.96 -85.94
C GLU A 19 69.08 -37.59 -84.64
N LEU A 20 68.57 -37.14 -83.48
CA LEU A 20 69.10 -37.55 -82.19
C LEU A 20 69.29 -39.06 -82.27
N THR A 21 70.51 -39.51 -81.97
CA THR A 21 70.78 -40.94 -81.86
C THR A 21 69.72 -41.53 -80.93
N VAL A 22 69.32 -42.77 -81.18
CA VAL A 22 68.24 -43.41 -80.41
C VAL A 22 68.48 -43.27 -78.89
N GLU A 23 69.74 -43.23 -78.47
CA GLU A 23 70.21 -42.96 -77.10
C GLU A 23 69.95 -41.54 -76.59
N ASP A 24 70.17 -40.48 -77.37
CA ASP A 24 69.88 -39.11 -76.93
C ASP A 24 68.37 -38.88 -76.81
N LYS A 25 67.57 -39.44 -77.74
CA LYS A 25 66.10 -39.42 -77.66
C LYS A 25 65.66 -40.15 -76.41
N TYR A 26 66.26 -41.31 -76.13
CA TYR A 26 65.99 -42.10 -74.94
C TYR A 26 66.32 -41.33 -73.65
N LYS A 27 67.49 -40.72 -73.53
CA LYS A 27 67.86 -39.87 -72.37
C LYS A 27 66.87 -38.73 -72.16
N LYS A 28 66.53 -37.99 -73.21
CA LYS A 28 65.55 -36.90 -73.13
C LYS A 28 64.18 -37.41 -72.67
N THR A 29 63.73 -38.56 -73.18
CA THR A 29 62.47 -39.15 -72.71
C THR A 29 62.54 -39.62 -71.26
N VAL A 30 63.70 -40.10 -70.79
CA VAL A 30 63.90 -40.52 -69.39
C VAL A 30 63.83 -39.30 -68.45
N GLU A 31 64.53 -38.21 -68.78
CA GLU A 31 64.49 -36.96 -68.03
C GLU A 31 63.08 -36.35 -68.00
N GLU A 32 62.35 -36.43 -69.12
CA GLU A 32 60.96 -35.95 -69.22
C GLU A 32 60.01 -36.83 -68.40
N ILE A 33 60.21 -38.15 -68.39
CA ILE A 33 59.50 -39.08 -67.49
C ILE A 33 59.77 -38.77 -66.02
N GLU A 34 61.01 -38.43 -65.66
CA GLU A 34 61.41 -38.10 -64.29
C GLU A 34 60.79 -36.77 -63.83
N ALA A 35 60.85 -35.73 -64.67
CA ALA A 35 60.19 -34.45 -64.42
C ALA A 35 58.65 -34.60 -64.27
N LEU A 36 58.02 -35.44 -65.10
CA LEU A 36 56.59 -35.74 -64.98
C LEU A 36 56.26 -36.50 -63.69
N LYS A 37 57.13 -37.43 -63.24
CA LYS A 37 56.97 -38.12 -61.96
C LYS A 37 57.05 -37.14 -60.79
N ASP A 38 58.01 -36.23 -60.79
CA ASP A 38 58.14 -35.20 -59.75
C ASP A 38 56.92 -34.28 -59.72
N GLN A 39 56.44 -33.83 -60.88
CA GLN A 39 55.23 -33.02 -60.97
C GLN A 39 53.99 -33.78 -60.47
N LEU A 40 53.91 -35.09 -60.73
CA LEU A 40 52.84 -35.96 -60.22
C LEU A 40 52.89 -36.06 -58.69
N VAL A 41 54.08 -36.19 -58.09
CA VAL A 41 54.28 -36.24 -56.63
C VAL A 41 53.82 -34.93 -55.99
N VAL A 42 54.24 -33.78 -56.51
CA VAL A 42 53.82 -32.47 -56.00
C VAL A 42 52.30 -32.29 -56.11
N ARG A 43 51.69 -32.66 -57.25
CA ARG A 43 50.23 -32.61 -57.41
C ARG A 43 49.51 -33.53 -56.42
N ARG A 44 49.99 -34.75 -56.18
CA ARG A 44 49.43 -35.67 -55.19
C ARG A 44 49.49 -35.11 -53.78
N GLU A 45 50.62 -34.49 -53.41
CA GLU A 45 50.79 -33.85 -52.10
C GLU A 45 49.82 -32.68 -51.90
N ILE A 46 49.67 -31.81 -52.91
CA ILE A 46 48.71 -30.70 -52.89
C ILE A 46 47.28 -31.23 -52.77
N THR A 47 46.91 -32.22 -53.57
CA THR A 47 45.58 -32.84 -53.50
C THR A 47 45.33 -33.46 -52.12
N ARG A 48 46.30 -34.19 -51.56
CA ARG A 48 46.20 -34.77 -50.21
C ARG A 48 45.99 -33.70 -49.14
N LYS A 49 46.79 -32.63 -49.17
CA LYS A 49 46.64 -31.50 -48.22
C LYS A 49 45.28 -30.83 -48.36
N SER A 50 44.83 -30.60 -49.60
CA SER A 50 43.52 -30.02 -49.88
C SER A 50 42.37 -30.91 -49.39
N LEU A 51 42.46 -32.23 -49.55
CA LEU A 51 41.46 -33.18 -49.06
C LEU A 51 41.41 -33.17 -47.53
N ASN A 52 42.56 -33.27 -46.86
CA ASN A 52 42.62 -33.23 -45.40
C ASN A 52 42.06 -31.92 -44.84
N GLN A 53 42.38 -30.78 -45.48
CA GLN A 53 41.83 -29.48 -45.09
C GLN A 53 40.31 -29.41 -45.35
N ASN A 54 39.81 -30.00 -46.44
CA ASN A 54 38.39 -30.07 -46.73
C ASN A 54 37.65 -30.91 -45.67
N GLU A 55 38.19 -32.08 -45.31
CA GLU A 55 37.63 -32.94 -44.27
C GLU A 55 37.60 -32.25 -42.90
N PHE A 56 38.70 -31.58 -42.53
CA PHE A 56 38.76 -30.78 -41.31
C PHE A 56 37.70 -29.66 -41.29
N MET A 57 37.55 -28.93 -42.40
CA MET A 57 36.54 -27.88 -42.51
C MET A 57 35.12 -28.45 -42.46
N ARG A 58 34.85 -29.59 -43.11
CA ARG A 58 33.56 -30.28 -43.01
C ARG A 58 33.23 -30.68 -41.59
N SER A 59 34.20 -31.23 -40.85
CA SER A 59 34.03 -31.58 -39.44
C SER A 59 33.71 -30.35 -38.59
N LYS A 60 34.37 -29.21 -38.83
CA LYS A 60 34.09 -27.96 -38.14
C LYS A 60 32.70 -27.39 -38.45
N VAL A 61 32.30 -27.42 -39.71
CA VAL A 61 30.96 -26.98 -40.11
C VAL A 61 29.91 -27.79 -39.37
N LYS A 62 30.07 -29.12 -39.34
CA LYS A 62 29.16 -30.02 -38.62
C LYS A 62 29.11 -29.72 -37.11
N ASP A 63 30.25 -29.53 -36.46
CA ASP A 63 30.30 -29.17 -35.02
C ASP A 63 29.58 -27.84 -34.73
N VAL A 64 29.79 -26.84 -35.60
CA VAL A 64 29.13 -25.53 -35.47
C VAL A 64 27.63 -25.64 -35.70
N GLU A 65 27.17 -26.42 -36.69
CA GLU A 65 25.76 -26.68 -36.95
C GLU A 65 25.08 -27.36 -35.75
N GLU A 66 25.70 -28.41 -35.19
CA GLU A 66 25.18 -29.10 -34.01
C GLU A 66 25.10 -28.18 -32.78
N ARG A 67 26.09 -27.29 -32.60
CA ARG A 67 26.07 -26.30 -31.52
C ARG A 67 24.99 -25.25 -31.74
N LEU A 68 24.82 -24.79 -32.97
CA LEU A 68 23.78 -23.81 -33.32
C LEU A 68 22.40 -24.38 -33.02
N GLU A 69 22.12 -25.60 -33.48
CA GLU A 69 20.84 -26.28 -33.24
C GLU A 69 20.54 -26.43 -31.74
N LYS A 70 21.54 -26.83 -30.94
CA LYS A 70 21.41 -26.88 -29.48
C LYS A 70 21.08 -25.52 -28.89
N THR A 71 21.79 -24.46 -29.29
CA THR A 71 21.53 -23.11 -28.78
C THR A 71 20.16 -22.58 -29.17
N GLU A 72 19.66 -22.90 -30.36
CA GLU A 72 18.31 -22.52 -30.79
C GLU A 72 17.23 -23.24 -29.97
N ILE A 73 17.44 -24.52 -29.67
CA ILE A 73 16.56 -25.30 -28.80
C ILE A 73 16.57 -24.72 -27.38
N ASP A 74 17.75 -24.45 -26.81
CA ASP A 74 17.88 -23.85 -25.48
C ASP A 74 17.22 -22.47 -25.40
N GLN A 75 17.42 -21.63 -26.42
CA GLN A 75 16.77 -20.31 -26.48
C GLN A 75 15.24 -20.44 -26.58
N ARG A 76 14.74 -21.41 -27.35
CA ARG A 76 13.31 -21.69 -27.44
C ARG A 76 12.76 -22.17 -26.11
N MET A 77 13.43 -23.07 -25.40
CA MET A 77 13.02 -23.53 -24.08
C MET A 77 13.02 -22.38 -23.07
N ALA A 78 14.08 -21.58 -23.02
CA ALA A 78 14.18 -20.42 -22.14
C ALA A 78 13.04 -19.40 -22.40
N SER A 79 12.75 -19.09 -23.67
CA SER A 79 11.64 -18.17 -24.00
C SER A 79 10.26 -18.72 -23.62
N GLN A 80 10.04 -20.03 -23.75
CA GLN A 80 8.81 -20.69 -23.31
C GLN A 80 8.67 -20.64 -21.79
N ASP A 81 9.74 -20.92 -21.04
CA ASP A 81 9.76 -20.85 -19.59
C ASP A 81 9.50 -19.43 -19.09
N MET A 82 10.16 -18.44 -19.68
CA MET A 82 9.90 -17.03 -19.37
C MET A 82 8.44 -16.63 -19.63
N THR A 83 7.85 -17.10 -20.73
CA THR A 83 6.43 -16.86 -21.03
C THR A 83 5.52 -17.51 -19.99
N ARG A 84 5.85 -18.73 -19.54
CA ARG A 84 5.09 -19.43 -18.50
C ARG A 84 5.20 -18.71 -17.17
N MET A 85 6.41 -18.33 -16.76
CA MET A 85 6.64 -17.57 -15.53
C MET A 85 5.89 -16.25 -15.53
N TYR A 86 5.96 -15.48 -16.62
CA TYR A 86 5.21 -14.23 -16.75
C TYR A 86 3.71 -14.44 -16.58
N LYS A 87 3.14 -15.47 -17.24
CA LYS A 87 1.71 -15.78 -17.10
C LYS A 87 1.33 -16.20 -15.69
N THR A 88 2.17 -16.99 -15.02
CA THR A 88 1.93 -17.39 -13.62
C THR A 88 1.96 -16.17 -12.70
N MET A 89 3.02 -15.37 -12.78
CA MET A 89 3.17 -14.16 -11.97
C MET A 89 2.02 -13.18 -12.21
N HIS A 90 1.61 -12.96 -13.46
CA HIS A 90 0.48 -12.11 -13.77
C HIS A 90 -0.82 -12.64 -13.15
N LYS A 91 -1.07 -13.95 -13.20
CA LYS A 91 -2.26 -14.54 -12.58
C LYS A 91 -2.25 -14.37 -11.06
N GLU A 92 -1.10 -14.63 -10.43
CA GLU A 92 -0.93 -14.44 -8.98
C GLU A 92 -1.19 -12.99 -8.58
N MET A 93 -0.61 -12.02 -9.30
CA MET A 93 -0.87 -10.60 -9.04
C MET A 93 -2.33 -10.22 -9.28
N SER A 94 -2.97 -10.75 -10.33
CA SER A 94 -4.41 -10.52 -10.56
C SER A 94 -5.27 -11.05 -9.40
N ILE A 95 -4.97 -12.26 -8.91
CA ILE A 95 -5.67 -12.83 -7.75
C ILE A 95 -5.48 -11.96 -6.52
N GLN A 96 -4.25 -11.50 -6.24
CA GLN A 96 -3.98 -10.60 -5.11
C GLN A 96 -4.74 -9.27 -5.23
N ILE A 97 -4.83 -8.70 -6.43
CA ILE A 97 -5.60 -7.48 -6.67
C ILE A 97 -7.08 -7.71 -6.39
N ASP A 98 -7.63 -8.84 -6.86
CA ASP A 98 -9.04 -9.18 -6.65
C ASP A 98 -9.34 -9.43 -5.16
N GLU A 99 -8.46 -10.16 -4.45
CA GLU A 99 -8.57 -10.41 -3.01
C GLU A 99 -8.53 -9.11 -2.20
N LEU A 100 -7.53 -8.25 -2.47
CA LEU A 100 -7.42 -6.94 -1.82
C LEU A 100 -8.60 -6.03 -2.15
N GLY A 101 -9.11 -6.08 -3.38
CA GLY A 101 -10.31 -5.35 -3.79
C GLY A 101 -11.55 -5.80 -3.00
N ALA A 102 -11.73 -7.11 -2.84
CA ALA A 102 -12.83 -7.68 -2.05
C ALA A 102 -12.71 -7.33 -0.56
N GLU A 103 -11.49 -7.41 0.01
CA GLU A 103 -11.23 -6.99 1.38
C GLU A 103 -11.52 -5.50 1.59
N LEU A 104 -11.08 -4.64 0.69
CA LEU A 104 -11.34 -3.20 0.76
C LEU A 104 -12.84 -2.91 0.79
N ILE A 105 -13.60 -3.51 -0.12
CA ILE A 105 -15.07 -3.36 -0.17
C ILE A 105 -15.71 -3.85 1.13
N SER A 106 -15.30 -5.03 1.62
CA SER A 106 -15.83 -5.60 2.87
C SER A 106 -15.53 -4.70 4.07
N LYS A 107 -14.29 -4.21 4.20
CA LYS A 107 -13.91 -3.30 5.29
C LYS A 107 -14.64 -1.97 5.20
N GLN A 108 -14.84 -1.45 3.99
CA GLN A 108 -15.57 -0.21 3.78
C GLN A 108 -17.05 -0.36 4.15
N ALA A 109 -17.68 -1.48 3.82
CA ALA A 109 -19.05 -1.77 4.25
C ALA A 109 -19.17 -1.85 5.78
N VAL A 110 -18.25 -2.55 6.46
CA VAL A 110 -18.22 -2.62 7.93
C VAL A 110 -17.98 -1.24 8.56
N LEU A 111 -17.11 -0.43 7.96
CA LEU A 111 -16.87 0.93 8.44
C LEU A 111 -18.14 1.78 8.32
N GLU A 112 -18.86 1.68 7.21
CA GLU A 112 -20.12 2.41 7.01
C GLU A 112 -21.18 1.98 8.02
N THR A 113 -21.38 0.67 8.23
CA THR A 113 -22.37 0.19 9.22
C THR A 113 -22.02 0.62 10.63
N THR A 114 -20.75 0.48 11.04
CA THR A 114 -20.31 0.89 12.39
C THR A 114 -20.41 2.40 12.60
N GLN A 115 -20.18 3.20 11.55
CA GLN A 115 -20.35 4.65 11.62
C GLN A 115 -21.84 5.04 11.76
N GLN A 116 -22.74 4.38 11.04
CA GLN A 116 -24.19 4.56 11.17
C GLN A 116 -24.67 4.18 12.57
N GLU A 117 -24.23 3.03 13.10
CA GLU A 117 -24.55 2.57 14.46
C GLU A 117 -24.05 3.57 15.51
N LEU A 118 -22.82 4.06 15.37
CA LEU A 118 -22.26 5.05 16.28
C LEU A 118 -23.06 6.36 16.26
N GLU A 119 -23.48 6.82 15.09
CA GLU A 119 -24.30 8.01 14.95
C GLU A 119 -25.68 7.81 15.60
N GLN A 120 -26.30 6.64 15.41
CA GLN A 120 -27.58 6.31 16.03
C GLN A 120 -27.46 6.27 17.56
N VAL A 121 -26.43 5.59 18.09
CA VAL A 121 -26.19 5.52 19.54
C VAL A 121 -25.95 6.90 20.14
N LYS A 122 -25.24 7.79 19.42
CA LYS A 122 -25.07 9.18 19.85
C LYS A 122 -26.40 9.93 19.92
N LYS A 123 -27.24 9.82 18.88
CA LYS A 123 -28.58 10.43 18.88
C LYS A 123 -29.44 9.91 20.02
N ASP A 124 -29.49 8.59 20.22
CA ASP A 124 -30.27 7.98 21.29
C ASP A 124 -29.77 8.41 22.67
N LYS A 125 -28.45 8.52 22.84
CA LYS A 125 -27.84 9.02 24.07
C LYS A 125 -28.24 10.47 24.33
N ASP A 126 -28.11 11.35 23.34
CA ASP A 126 -28.46 12.77 23.46
C ASP A 126 -29.95 12.96 23.77
N GLU A 127 -30.83 12.14 23.17
CA GLU A 127 -32.25 12.13 23.49
C GLU A 127 -32.53 11.67 24.91
N MET A 128 -31.85 10.61 25.39
CA MET A 128 -31.98 10.14 26.76
C MET A 128 -31.47 11.17 27.77
N GLU A 129 -30.37 11.86 27.48
CA GLU A 129 -29.85 12.94 28.32
C GLU A 129 -30.85 14.09 28.42
N ARG A 130 -31.41 14.55 27.28
CA ARG A 130 -32.48 15.56 27.28
C ARG A 130 -33.69 15.16 28.12
N LYS A 131 -34.19 13.92 27.95
CA LYS A 131 -35.33 13.41 28.74
C LYS A 131 -35.03 13.38 30.23
N LYS A 132 -33.79 13.02 30.61
CA LYS A 132 -33.36 13.03 32.01
C LYS A 132 -33.28 14.46 32.56
N ASP A 133 -32.72 15.39 31.80
CA ASP A 133 -32.62 16.79 32.22
C ASP A 133 -33.99 17.44 32.37
N ASP A 134 -34.92 17.17 31.45
CA ASP A 134 -36.31 17.62 31.53
C ASP A 134 -37.01 17.09 32.78
N GLU A 135 -36.80 15.81 33.10
CA GLU A 135 -37.38 15.18 34.29
C GLU A 135 -36.76 15.73 35.58
N ILE A 136 -35.45 15.95 35.63
CA ILE A 136 -34.78 16.62 36.75
C ILE A 136 -35.34 18.03 36.94
N ALA A 137 -35.49 18.80 35.86
CA ALA A 137 -36.06 20.13 35.92
C ALA A 137 -37.53 20.13 36.35
N ARG A 138 -38.30 19.11 35.98
CA ARG A 138 -39.69 18.92 36.43
C ARG A 138 -39.74 18.62 37.93
N LEU A 139 -38.90 17.70 38.41
CA LEU A 139 -38.84 17.32 39.82
C LEU A 139 -38.35 18.47 40.70
N ASN A 140 -37.33 19.22 40.26
CA ASN A 140 -36.84 20.40 40.99
C ASN A 140 -37.93 21.47 41.14
N ARG A 141 -38.68 21.75 40.07
CA ARG A 141 -39.83 22.70 40.15
C ARG A 141 -40.91 22.22 41.10
N ALA A 142 -41.21 20.92 41.11
CA ALA A 142 -42.18 20.36 42.05
C ALA A 142 -41.70 20.49 43.51
N LEU A 143 -40.40 20.25 43.75
CA LEU A 143 -39.77 20.39 45.06
C LEU A 143 -39.77 21.85 45.53
N GLU A 144 -39.38 22.79 44.67
CA GLU A 144 -39.43 24.24 44.97
C GLU A 144 -40.86 24.71 45.31
N ASN A 145 -41.86 24.21 44.57
CA ASN A 145 -43.27 24.51 44.83
C ASN A 145 -43.73 23.93 46.17
N MET A 146 -43.37 22.68 46.48
CA MET A 146 -43.67 22.07 47.78
C MET A 146 -42.98 22.81 48.92
N ASP A 147 -41.71 23.16 48.78
CA ASP A 147 -40.97 23.92 49.78
C ASP A 147 -41.59 25.30 50.01
N ARG A 148 -42.09 25.96 48.96
CA ARG A 148 -42.83 27.22 49.07
C ARG A 148 -44.12 27.03 49.86
N GLN A 149 -44.91 26.01 49.53
CA GLN A 149 -46.15 25.70 50.26
C GLN A 149 -45.87 25.40 51.74
N TYR A 150 -44.83 24.64 52.05
CA TYR A 150 -44.43 24.39 53.43
C TYR A 150 -44.01 25.66 54.17
N ARG A 151 -43.25 26.55 53.51
CA ARG A 151 -42.89 27.86 54.07
C ARG A 151 -44.12 28.72 54.33
N ASP A 152 -45.08 28.75 53.40
CA ASP A 152 -46.31 29.54 53.54
C ASP A 152 -47.16 29.02 54.72
N ILE A 153 -47.37 27.70 54.82
CA ILE A 153 -48.11 27.08 55.94
C ILE A 153 -47.43 27.36 57.29
N LEU A 154 -46.10 27.23 57.36
CA LEU A 154 -45.36 27.52 58.59
C LEU A 154 -45.44 29.00 58.96
N SER A 155 -45.29 29.89 57.99
CA SER A 155 -45.43 31.34 58.19
C SER A 155 -46.81 31.70 58.72
N ASP A 156 -47.87 31.15 58.13
CA ASP A 156 -49.25 31.37 58.57
C ASP A 156 -49.50 30.83 59.98
N ALA A 157 -48.96 29.65 60.30
CA ALA A 157 -49.06 29.07 61.64
C ALA A 157 -48.34 29.94 62.69
N PHE A 158 -47.12 30.38 62.40
CA PHE A 158 -46.38 31.27 63.30
C PHE A 158 -47.03 32.66 63.41
N HIS A 159 -47.59 33.19 62.33
CA HIS A 159 -48.34 34.45 62.36
C HIS A 159 -49.59 34.33 63.23
N SER A 160 -50.38 33.26 63.05
CA SER A 160 -51.56 32.98 63.88
C SER A 160 -51.19 32.84 65.36
N LEU A 161 -50.11 32.11 65.67
CA LEU A 161 -49.63 31.97 67.04
C LEU A 161 -49.20 33.32 67.63
N LYS A 162 -48.50 34.15 66.86
CA LYS A 162 -48.09 35.48 67.27
C LYS A 162 -49.30 36.37 67.59
N VAL A 163 -50.30 36.41 66.70
CA VAL A 163 -51.53 37.18 66.91
C VAL A 163 -52.24 36.74 68.19
N ARG A 164 -52.32 35.43 68.48
CA ARG A 164 -52.91 34.92 69.72
C ARG A 164 -52.12 35.33 70.97
N ILE A 165 -50.80 35.33 70.91
CA ILE A 165 -49.95 35.78 72.01
C ILE A 165 -50.13 37.28 72.25
N ASP A 166 -50.16 38.09 71.17
CA ASP A 166 -50.34 39.53 71.27
C ASP A 166 -51.74 39.91 71.80
N ASP A 167 -52.79 39.18 71.38
CA ASP A 167 -54.16 39.32 71.90
C ASP A 167 -54.23 38.92 73.38
N ALA A 168 -53.69 37.76 73.76
CA ALA A 168 -53.63 37.35 75.15
C ALA A 168 -52.88 38.40 76.00
N ASN A 169 -51.71 38.86 75.56
CA ASN A 169 -50.94 39.89 76.25
C ASN A 169 -51.73 41.21 76.39
N SER A 170 -52.51 41.60 75.39
CA SER A 170 -53.37 42.78 75.45
C SER A 170 -54.49 42.59 76.47
N GLN A 171 -55.18 41.44 76.46
CA GLN A 171 -56.21 41.11 77.46
C GLN A 171 -55.65 41.05 78.89
N TRP A 172 -54.42 40.55 79.08
CA TRP A 172 -53.76 40.56 80.38
C TRP A 172 -53.46 41.98 80.86
N LYS A 173 -53.00 42.87 79.96
CA LYS A 173 -52.78 44.29 80.28
C LYS A 173 -54.09 45.01 80.59
N ASP A 174 -55.15 44.74 79.83
CA ASP A 174 -56.47 45.34 80.09
C ASP A 174 -57.00 44.89 81.45
N LYS A 175 -56.93 43.59 81.77
CA LYS A 175 -57.28 43.07 83.11
C LYS A 175 -56.41 43.65 84.21
N GLU A 176 -55.11 43.84 83.96
CA GLU A 176 -54.21 44.49 84.91
C GLU A 176 -54.65 45.95 85.17
N ILE A 177 -54.96 46.71 84.12
CA ILE A 177 -55.45 48.09 84.23
C ILE A 177 -56.80 48.12 84.96
N ASP A 178 -57.74 47.24 84.61
CA ASP A 178 -59.05 47.13 85.24
C ASP A 178 -58.91 46.81 86.74
N MET A 179 -58.10 45.79 87.08
CA MET A 179 -57.83 45.42 88.46
C MET A 179 -57.10 46.55 89.23
N GLN A 180 -56.14 47.22 88.60
CA GLN A 180 -55.48 48.39 89.20
C GLN A 180 -56.47 49.54 89.43
N SER A 181 -57.41 49.75 88.51
CA SER A 181 -58.44 50.79 88.62
C SER A 181 -59.46 50.47 89.73
N GLU A 182 -59.89 49.20 89.83
CA GLU A 182 -60.77 48.70 90.88
C GLU A 182 -60.11 48.81 92.26
N ASN A 183 -58.84 48.37 92.36
CA ASN A 183 -58.05 48.50 93.59
C ASN A 183 -57.87 49.98 93.99
N LYS A 184 -57.58 50.87 93.04
CA LYS A 184 -57.50 52.32 93.28
C LYS A 184 -58.82 52.87 93.81
N ARG A 185 -59.96 52.44 93.26
CA ARG A 185 -61.30 52.84 93.71
C ARG A 185 -61.61 52.32 95.12
N MET A 186 -61.33 51.05 95.41
CA MET A 186 -61.52 50.49 96.75
C MET A 186 -60.66 51.21 97.81
N LEU A 187 -59.42 51.57 97.47
CA LEU A 187 -58.56 52.35 98.37
C LEU A 187 -59.18 53.73 98.65
N MET A 188 -59.70 54.42 97.63
CA MET A 188 -60.41 55.70 97.81
C MET A 188 -61.65 55.55 98.70
N ASP A 189 -62.46 54.51 98.50
CA ASP A 189 -63.66 54.23 99.33
C ASP A 189 -63.30 53.96 100.80
N LEU A 190 -62.11 53.41 101.07
CA LEU A 190 -61.57 53.18 102.42
C LEU A 190 -60.87 54.42 103.02
N GLY A 191 -60.86 55.56 102.33
CA GLY A 191 -60.22 56.81 102.79
C GLY A 191 -58.70 56.84 102.64
N LEU A 192 -58.12 55.90 101.89
CA LEU A 192 -56.69 55.84 101.57
C LEU A 192 -56.46 56.41 100.17
N TYR A 193 -55.73 57.53 100.06
CA TYR A 193 -55.40 58.07 98.74
C TYR A 193 -54.35 57.19 98.04
N PRO A 194 -54.63 56.67 96.84
CA PRO A 194 -53.66 55.86 96.12
C PRO A 194 -52.45 56.71 95.67
N LEU A 195 -51.25 56.24 95.96
CA LEU A 195 -50.00 56.86 95.48
C LEU A 195 -49.94 56.76 93.95
N LYS A 196 -49.71 57.89 93.28
CA LYS A 196 -49.40 57.94 91.84
C LYS A 196 -47.97 57.44 91.63
N ILE A 197 -47.83 56.21 91.16
CA ILE A 197 -46.64 55.70 90.49
C ILE A 197 -47.10 55.24 89.10
#